data_AF-A0A4R5HAG3-F1
#
_entry.id   AF-A0A4R5HAG3-F1
#
_cell.length_a   1.000
_cell.length_b   1.000
_cell.length_c   1.000
_cell.angle_alpha   90.00
_cell.angle_beta   90.00
_cell.angle_gamma   90.00
#
_symmetry.space_group_name_H-M   'P 1'
#
loop_
_entity.id
_entity.type
_entity.pdbx_description
1 polymer ?
#
loop_
_entity_poly.entity_id
_entity_poly.type
_entity_poly.pdbx_seq_one_letter_code
_entity_poly.pdbx_strand_id
1 'polypeptide(L)'
;MKLSLLSFSILLGACQSTNNEINIAPEPEVQIPTTVTTWTLEDKARLCSARALEQRKASKTEGNEGSPATLPIVTVNPQYPIDAIRNQVEAKVYLSFDIDKQGKPSDVQVYELEMTHPQTMEASEQLSAFEQDFKAASNRAMSKWAYKPMMKNGEPQIDKCRQVTLTFAIHGSF
;
A
#
# COMPACT_ATOMS: atom_id res chain seq x y z
N MET A 1 37.64 -12.12 -80.62
CA MET A 1 36.51 -11.18 -80.58
C MET A 1 36.23 -10.81 -79.13
N LYS A 2 36.43 -9.53 -78.78
CA LYS A 2 35.74 -8.65 -77.81
C LYS A 2 35.23 -9.13 -76.42
N LEU A 3 35.40 -8.19 -75.47
CA LEU A 3 34.81 -7.97 -74.12
C LEU A 3 35.36 -8.86 -72.98
N SER A 4 36.10 -8.36 -71.97
CA SER A 4 35.88 -7.30 -70.95
C SER A 4 34.77 -7.64 -69.95
N LEU A 5 35.16 -7.76 -68.66
CA LEU A 5 34.43 -7.43 -67.39
C LEU A 5 35.19 -8.10 -66.22
N LEU A 6 36.06 -7.38 -65.50
CA LEU A 6 35.80 -6.74 -64.20
C LEU A 6 35.26 -7.70 -63.13
N SER A 7 36.12 -8.03 -62.14
CA SER A 7 35.68 -8.38 -60.78
C SER A 7 36.80 -8.08 -59.78
N PHE A 8 36.64 -6.91 -59.19
CA PHE A 8 37.09 -6.38 -57.89
C PHE A 8 37.95 -7.27 -56.99
N SER A 9 39.17 -6.79 -56.75
CA SER A 9 39.92 -7.02 -55.51
C SER A 9 39.35 -6.17 -54.38
N ILE A 10 39.04 -6.78 -53.23
CA ILE A 10 38.95 -6.07 -51.95
C ILE A 10 39.76 -6.89 -50.94
N LEU A 11 40.99 -6.44 -50.69
CA LEU A 11 41.78 -6.85 -49.53
C LEU A 11 41.10 -6.31 -48.26
N LEU A 12 40.77 -7.20 -47.33
CA LEU A 12 40.39 -6.84 -45.97
C LEU A 12 41.66 -6.34 -45.24
N GLY A 13 41.81 -5.02 -45.17
CA GLY A 13 42.79 -4.37 -44.30
C GLY A 13 42.30 -4.39 -42.86
N ALA A 14 43.02 -5.07 -41.97
CA ALA A 14 42.81 -4.99 -40.53
C ALA A 14 43.26 -3.62 -40.02
N CYS A 15 42.31 -2.77 -39.66
CA CYS A 15 42.57 -1.51 -38.96
C CYS A 15 42.80 -1.84 -37.47
N GLN A 16 44.06 -1.87 -37.03
CA GLN A 16 44.37 -1.86 -35.59
C GLN A 16 44.13 -0.44 -35.07
N SER A 17 43.02 -0.27 -34.35
CA SER A 17 42.73 0.94 -33.59
C SER A 17 43.46 0.85 -32.26
N THR A 18 44.56 1.59 -32.14
CA THR A 18 45.25 1.84 -30.88
C THR A 18 44.43 2.84 -30.07
N ASN A 19 43.61 2.34 -29.14
CA ASN A 19 42.94 3.20 -28.18
C ASN A 19 43.90 3.54 -27.03
N ASN A 20 44.19 4.85 -26.97
CA ASN A 20 44.96 5.57 -25.98
C ASN A 20 44.25 5.52 -24.62
N GLU A 21 44.89 4.91 -23.62
CA GLU A 21 44.37 4.74 -22.27
C GLU A 21 44.57 6.04 -21.48
N ILE A 22 43.50 6.84 -21.38
CA ILE A 22 43.47 8.01 -20.50
C ILE A 22 43.28 7.49 -19.07
N ASN A 23 44.34 7.53 -18.28
CA ASN A 23 44.32 7.22 -16.85
C ASN A 23 43.54 8.29 -16.10
N ILE A 24 42.24 8.03 -15.91
CA ILE A 24 41.37 8.80 -15.03
C ILE A 24 41.57 8.23 -13.62
N ALA A 25 42.15 9.05 -12.72
CA ALA A 25 42.29 8.70 -11.32
C ALA A 25 40.91 8.34 -10.72
N PRO A 26 40.83 7.32 -9.83
CA PRO A 26 39.55 6.93 -9.25
C PRO A 26 38.97 8.06 -8.42
N GLU A 27 37.79 8.53 -8.83
CA GLU A 27 36.94 9.43 -8.06
C GLU A 27 36.58 8.76 -6.72
N PRO A 28 36.60 9.48 -5.57
CA PRO A 28 36.36 8.85 -4.28
C PRO A 28 34.94 8.29 -4.20
N GLU A 29 34.82 6.99 -3.90
CA GLU A 29 33.53 6.34 -3.61
C GLU A 29 32.82 7.08 -2.47
N VAL A 30 31.79 7.86 -2.82
CA VAL A 30 30.82 8.34 -1.85
C VAL A 30 29.99 7.13 -1.42
N GLN A 31 30.31 6.57 -0.26
CA GLN A 31 29.52 5.54 0.40
C GLN A 31 28.18 6.14 0.87
N ILE A 32 27.21 6.25 -0.03
CA ILE A 32 25.82 6.46 0.36
C ILE A 32 25.34 5.17 1.04
N PRO A 33 24.92 5.17 2.33
CA PRO A 33 24.43 3.96 2.96
C PRO A 33 23.16 3.51 2.22
N THR A 34 23.23 2.36 1.56
CA THR A 34 22.11 1.69 0.87
C THR A 34 21.08 1.12 1.85
N THR A 35 20.81 1.81 2.96
CA THR A 35 19.66 1.49 3.79
C THR A 35 18.51 2.37 3.32
N VAL A 36 17.96 2.02 2.16
CA VAL A 36 16.55 2.33 1.89
C VAL A 36 15.80 1.55 2.94
N THR A 37 15.44 2.19 4.05
CA THR A 37 14.51 1.63 5.03
C THR A 37 13.19 1.49 4.30
N THR A 38 13.00 0.34 3.65
CA THR A 38 11.70 -0.11 3.19
C THR A 38 10.83 -0.16 4.43
N TRP A 39 9.93 0.82 4.57
CA TRP A 39 8.93 0.85 5.62
C TRP A 39 8.19 -0.49 5.61
N THR A 40 8.46 -1.36 6.57
CA THR A 40 7.75 -2.62 6.68
C THR A 40 6.30 -2.34 7.08
N LEU A 41 5.36 -3.20 6.68
CA LEU A 41 3.94 -3.04 7.00
C LEU A 41 3.69 -2.97 8.52
N GLU A 42 4.53 -3.62 9.31
CA GLU A 42 4.52 -3.63 10.78
C GLU A 42 4.81 -2.25 11.38
N ASP A 43 5.68 -1.46 10.75
CA ASP A 43 6.00 -0.10 11.21
C ASP A 43 4.82 0.87 10.98
N LYS A 44 3.94 0.59 10.01
CA LYS A 44 2.73 1.38 9.74
C LYS A 44 1.57 1.07 10.70
N ALA A 45 1.41 -0.17 11.13
CA ALA A 45 0.48 -0.50 12.23
C ALA A 45 0.96 0.10 13.57
N ARG A 46 2.27 0.06 13.83
CA ARG A 46 2.91 0.73 14.97
C ARG A 46 2.73 2.25 14.94
N LEU A 47 2.61 2.89 13.78
CA LEU A 47 2.39 4.34 13.66
C LEU A 47 1.04 4.79 14.27
N CYS A 48 -0.02 3.98 14.20
CA CYS A 48 -1.29 4.30 14.87
C CYS A 48 -1.19 4.15 16.40
N SER A 49 -0.68 3.00 16.88
CA SER A 49 -0.60 2.73 18.32
C SER A 49 0.45 3.58 19.03
N ALA A 50 1.57 3.92 18.37
CA ALA A 50 2.58 4.83 18.89
C ALA A 50 2.05 6.28 18.97
N ARG A 51 1.29 6.78 17.99
CA ARG A 51 0.66 8.10 18.07
C ARG A 51 -0.43 8.18 19.13
N ALA A 52 -1.23 7.12 19.29
CA ALA A 52 -2.23 7.05 20.35
C ALA A 52 -1.60 7.13 21.76
N LEU A 53 -0.38 6.58 21.95
CA LEU A 53 0.38 6.69 23.19
C LEU A 53 0.99 8.09 23.41
N GLU A 54 1.46 8.76 22.36
CA GLU A 54 1.95 10.15 22.47
C GLU A 54 0.82 11.15 22.78
N GLN A 55 -0.37 10.97 22.21
CA GLN A 55 -1.55 11.80 22.55
C GLN A 55 -1.96 11.66 24.02
N ARG A 56 -1.77 10.49 24.64
CA ARG A 56 -1.96 10.29 26.09
C ARG A 56 -0.94 11.04 26.94
N LYS A 57 0.31 11.20 26.47
CA LYS A 57 1.33 11.97 27.18
C LYS A 57 1.05 13.48 27.11
N ALA A 58 0.56 13.96 25.96
CA ALA A 58 0.20 15.36 25.76
C ALA A 58 -1.09 15.79 26.50
N SER A 59 -1.97 14.85 26.86
CA SER A 59 -3.23 15.12 27.57
C SER A 59 -3.08 15.25 29.10
N LYS A 60 -1.87 15.10 29.66
CA LYS A 60 -1.64 15.19 31.10
C LYS A 60 -1.47 16.65 31.58
N THR A 61 -2.46 17.50 31.33
CA THR A 61 -2.79 18.68 32.14
C THR A 61 -4.23 19.07 31.82
N GLU A 62 -5.11 18.81 32.79
CA GLU A 62 -6.44 19.42 33.02
C GLU A 62 -7.53 19.28 31.94
N GLY A 63 -8.52 18.44 32.24
CA GLY A 63 -9.82 18.40 31.56
C GLY A 63 -10.31 16.97 31.34
N ASN A 64 -11.31 16.54 32.11
CA ASN A 64 -12.05 15.30 31.90
C ASN A 64 -12.93 15.44 30.64
N GLU A 65 -12.31 15.50 29.47
CA GLU A 65 -12.95 15.40 28.17
C GLU A 65 -12.29 14.22 27.46
N GLY A 66 -12.93 13.05 27.58
CA GLY A 66 -12.58 11.94 26.71
C GLY A 66 -12.60 12.45 25.27
N SER A 67 -11.49 12.27 24.54
CA SER A 67 -11.34 12.68 23.14
C SER A 67 -12.68 12.45 22.42
N PRO A 68 -13.34 13.50 21.89
CA PRO A 68 -14.70 13.38 21.41
C PRO A 68 -14.74 12.29 20.36
N ALA A 69 -15.36 11.16 20.70
CA ALA A 69 -15.34 9.99 19.86
C ALA A 69 -16.06 10.31 18.56
N THR A 70 -15.33 10.33 17.45
CA THR A 70 -15.89 10.57 16.12
C THR A 70 -16.84 9.44 15.76
N LEU A 71 -18.14 9.77 15.64
CA LEU A 71 -19.19 8.81 15.34
C LEU A 71 -19.39 8.66 13.83
N PRO A 72 -19.58 7.43 13.31
CA PRO A 72 -19.96 7.22 11.93
C PRO A 72 -21.38 7.77 11.67
N ILE A 73 -21.54 8.47 10.55
CA ILE A 73 -22.85 8.93 10.04
C ILE A 73 -23.33 7.95 8.97
N VAL A 74 -22.44 7.56 8.06
CA VAL A 74 -22.72 6.63 6.97
C VAL A 74 -21.66 5.57 6.94
N THR A 75 -22.10 4.31 7.02
CA THR A 75 -21.27 3.14 6.76
C THR A 75 -21.91 2.31 5.66
N VAL A 76 -21.09 1.87 4.72
CA VAL A 76 -21.48 1.01 3.61
C VAL A 76 -20.67 -0.27 3.72
N ASN A 77 -21.34 -1.41 3.78
CA ASN A 77 -20.64 -2.70 3.79
C ASN A 77 -19.86 -2.87 2.48
N PRO A 78 -18.65 -3.45 2.53
CA PRO A 78 -17.88 -3.71 1.33
C PRO A 78 -18.60 -4.73 0.45
N GLN A 79 -18.50 -4.53 -0.86
CA GLN A 79 -19.00 -5.50 -1.82
C GLN A 79 -18.08 -6.71 -1.82
N TYR A 80 -18.64 -7.89 -1.63
CA TYR A 80 -17.88 -9.13 -1.64
C TYR A 80 -17.37 -9.44 -3.06
N PRO A 81 -16.07 -9.74 -3.25
CA PRO A 81 -15.55 -10.18 -4.55
C PRO A 81 -16.23 -11.46 -5.05
N ILE A 82 -16.70 -11.45 -6.30
CA ILE A 82 -17.49 -12.56 -6.87
C ILE A 82 -16.68 -13.87 -6.88
N ASP A 83 -15.40 -13.80 -7.25
CA ASP A 83 -14.56 -15.00 -7.31
C ASP A 83 -14.22 -15.54 -5.92
N ALA A 84 -14.13 -14.68 -4.90
CA ALA A 84 -13.95 -15.12 -3.52
C ALA A 84 -15.21 -15.85 -2.99
N ILE A 85 -16.42 -15.39 -3.34
CA ILE A 85 -17.67 -16.11 -3.00
C ILE A 85 -17.66 -17.51 -3.60
N ARG A 86 -17.33 -17.62 -4.90
CA ARG A 86 -17.33 -18.90 -5.63
C ARG A 86 -16.36 -19.91 -5.03
N ASN A 87 -15.22 -19.42 -4.56
CA ASN A 87 -14.16 -20.23 -3.98
C ASN A 87 -14.26 -20.37 -2.44
N GLN A 88 -15.35 -19.88 -1.83
CA GLN A 88 -15.57 -19.93 -0.38
C GLN A 88 -14.43 -19.30 0.43
N VAL A 89 -13.81 -18.25 -0.11
CA VAL A 89 -12.72 -17.53 0.55
C VAL A 89 -13.32 -16.39 1.37
N GLU A 90 -13.10 -16.41 2.67
CA GLU A 90 -13.46 -15.39 3.64
C GLU A 90 -12.25 -14.52 4.01
N ALA A 91 -12.50 -13.30 4.50
CA ALA A 91 -11.41 -12.43 4.92
C ALA A 91 -11.80 -11.45 6.04
N LYS A 92 -10.80 -11.06 6.83
CA LYS A 92 -10.86 -9.87 7.70
C LYS A 92 -9.79 -8.90 7.24
N VAL A 93 -10.22 -7.69 6.87
CA VAL A 93 -9.33 -6.61 6.44
C VAL A 93 -9.27 -5.58 7.54
N TYR A 94 -8.07 -5.32 8.04
CA TYR A 94 -7.84 -4.33 9.07
C TYR A 94 -7.28 -3.06 8.45
N LEU A 95 -7.99 -1.95 8.67
CA LEU A 95 -7.70 -0.67 8.05
C LEU A 95 -7.38 0.38 9.11
N SER A 96 -6.44 1.26 8.78
CA SER A 96 -6.19 2.51 9.48
C SER A 96 -6.43 3.69 8.54
N PHE A 97 -7.02 4.77 9.03
CA PHE A 97 -7.27 5.98 8.25
C PHE A 97 -7.38 7.21 9.15
N ASP A 98 -7.26 8.39 8.55
CA ASP A 98 -7.54 9.67 9.18
C ASP A 98 -8.92 10.18 8.72
N ILE A 99 -9.63 10.89 9.57
CA ILE A 99 -10.90 11.55 9.24
C ILE A 99 -10.61 13.03 9.02
N ASP A 100 -10.89 13.52 7.82
CA ASP A 100 -10.66 14.91 7.48
C ASP A 100 -11.65 15.87 8.19
N LYS A 101 -11.47 17.18 7.95
CA LYS A 101 -12.32 18.23 8.52
C LYS A 101 -13.77 18.17 8.01
N GLN A 102 -14.00 17.47 6.90
CA GLN A 102 -15.31 17.27 6.29
C GLN A 102 -15.96 15.96 6.77
N GLY A 103 -15.26 15.15 7.58
CA GLY A 103 -15.77 13.89 8.08
C GLY A 103 -15.56 12.72 7.11
N LYS A 104 -14.72 12.86 6.08
CA LYS A 104 -14.42 11.76 5.15
C LYS A 104 -13.16 11.01 5.58
N PRO A 105 -13.14 9.68 5.41
CA PRO A 105 -11.90 8.91 5.52
C PRO A 105 -10.87 9.36 4.48
N SER A 106 -9.63 9.51 4.94
CA SER A 106 -8.46 9.93 4.19
C SER A 106 -7.25 9.10 4.63
N ASP A 107 -6.21 9.01 3.80
CA ASP A 107 -5.03 8.18 4.06
C ASP A 107 -5.37 6.74 4.51
N VAL A 108 -6.27 6.09 3.78
CA VAL A 108 -6.71 4.73 4.08
C VAL A 108 -5.58 3.75 3.77
N GLN A 109 -5.13 3.02 4.79
CA GLN A 109 -4.07 2.03 4.70
C GLN A 109 -4.58 0.69 5.23
N VAL A 110 -4.35 -0.38 4.47
CA VAL A 110 -4.56 -1.76 4.94
C VAL A 110 -3.26 -2.22 5.58
N TYR A 111 -3.26 -2.45 6.88
CA TYR A 111 -2.07 -2.86 7.61
C TYR A 111 -2.03 -4.36 7.87
N GLU A 112 -3.19 -5.02 7.85
CA GLU A 112 -3.30 -6.46 8.07
C GLU A 112 -4.50 -7.01 7.32
N LEU A 113 -4.35 -8.24 6.82
CA LEU A 113 -5.38 -8.95 6.09
C LEU A 113 -5.25 -10.42 6.42
N GLU A 114 -6.30 -10.97 7.04
CA GLU A 114 -6.41 -12.40 7.34
C GLU A 114 -7.37 -13.03 6.34
N MET A 115 -6.94 -14.09 5.65
CA MET A 115 -7.81 -14.87 4.75
C MET A 115 -8.06 -16.26 5.34
N THR A 116 -9.29 -16.73 5.17
CA THR A 116 -9.67 -18.12 5.45
C THR A 116 -10.18 -18.73 4.15
N HIS A 117 -9.65 -19.89 3.79
CA HIS A 117 -10.02 -20.59 2.56
C HIS A 117 -10.14 -22.11 2.81
N PRO A 118 -10.85 -22.85 1.93
CA PRO A 118 -10.90 -24.30 2.02
C PRO A 118 -9.51 -24.93 1.86
N GLN A 119 -9.27 -26.05 2.56
CA GLN A 119 -8.00 -26.80 2.44
C GLN A 119 -7.76 -27.41 1.06
N THR A 120 -8.82 -27.54 0.24
CA THR A 120 -8.75 -28.11 -1.11
C THR A 120 -8.27 -27.12 -2.17
N MET A 121 -8.07 -25.85 -1.83
CA MET A 121 -7.51 -24.85 -2.73
C MET A 121 -5.99 -24.83 -2.63
N GLU A 122 -5.31 -24.90 -3.79
CA GLU A 122 -3.87 -24.67 -3.89
C GLU A 122 -3.56 -23.20 -3.55
N ALA A 123 -2.80 -23.00 -2.47
CA ALA A 123 -2.75 -21.74 -1.73
C ALA A 123 -1.85 -20.65 -2.35
N SER A 124 -0.88 -20.95 -3.21
CA SER A 124 0.19 -19.96 -3.46
C SER A 124 -0.15 -18.86 -4.47
N GLU A 125 -0.89 -19.15 -5.54
CA GLU A 125 -1.11 -18.16 -6.62
C GLU A 125 -2.44 -17.42 -6.50
N GLN A 126 -3.55 -18.14 -6.25
CA GLN A 126 -4.88 -17.54 -6.23
C GLN A 126 -5.12 -16.65 -5.01
N LEU A 127 -4.44 -16.93 -3.88
CA LEU A 127 -4.53 -16.08 -2.68
C LEU A 127 -4.07 -14.65 -2.95
N SER A 128 -3.09 -14.45 -3.84
CA SER A 128 -2.61 -13.10 -4.19
C SER A 128 -3.67 -12.27 -4.92
N ALA A 129 -4.48 -12.90 -5.79
CA ALA A 129 -5.56 -12.22 -6.50
C ALA A 129 -6.70 -11.85 -5.53
N PHE A 130 -7.10 -12.78 -4.65
CA PHE A 130 -8.12 -12.50 -3.64
C PHE A 130 -7.70 -11.40 -2.68
N GLU A 131 -6.43 -11.37 -2.25
CA GLU A 131 -5.89 -10.31 -1.41
C GLU A 131 -6.10 -8.93 -2.05
N GLN A 132 -5.78 -8.78 -3.33
CA GLN A 132 -5.98 -7.53 -4.07
C GLN A 132 -7.46 -7.17 -4.18
N ASP A 133 -8.32 -8.14 -4.44
CA ASP A 133 -9.76 -7.93 -4.54
C ASP A 133 -10.39 -7.48 -3.23
N PHE A 134 -10.01 -8.10 -2.10
CA PHE A 134 -10.48 -7.70 -0.77
C PHE A 134 -9.98 -6.30 -0.39
N LYS A 135 -8.72 -5.98 -0.69
CA LYS A 135 -8.18 -4.62 -0.51
C LYS A 135 -8.93 -3.59 -1.35
N ALA A 136 -9.18 -3.89 -2.62
CA ALA A 136 -9.92 -3.01 -3.52
C ALA A 136 -11.38 -2.82 -3.07
N ALA A 137 -12.07 -3.89 -2.67
CA ALA A 137 -13.42 -3.83 -2.12
C ALA A 137 -13.50 -2.98 -0.86
N SER A 138 -12.52 -3.13 0.04
CA SER A 138 -12.42 -2.36 1.28
C SER A 138 -12.23 -0.87 1.01
N ASN A 139 -11.31 -0.51 0.10
CA ASN A 139 -11.10 0.90 -0.29
C ASN A 139 -12.33 1.53 -0.95
N ARG A 140 -13.05 0.77 -1.79
CA ARG A 140 -14.32 1.23 -2.39
C ARG A 140 -15.44 1.42 -1.36
N ALA A 141 -15.42 0.67 -0.26
CA ALA A 141 -16.36 0.85 0.83
C ALA A 141 -16.02 2.11 1.63
N MET A 142 -14.75 2.25 2.04
CA MET A 142 -14.26 3.39 2.81
C MET A 142 -14.48 4.74 2.12
N SER A 143 -14.42 4.79 0.78
CA SER A 143 -14.68 6.02 0.03
C SER A 143 -16.13 6.51 0.11
N LYS A 144 -17.07 5.64 0.51
CA LYS A 144 -18.49 5.94 0.68
C LYS A 144 -18.86 6.23 2.14
N TRP A 145 -17.92 6.05 3.07
CA TRP A 145 -18.18 6.28 4.49
C TRP A 145 -18.11 7.77 4.81
N ALA A 146 -18.88 8.16 5.81
CA ALA A 146 -18.87 9.52 6.34
C ALA A 146 -18.99 9.48 7.86
N TYR A 147 -18.29 10.40 8.50
CA TYR A 147 -18.20 10.56 9.94
C TYR A 147 -18.58 11.98 10.34
N LYS A 148 -18.94 12.17 11.60
CA LYS A 148 -19.07 13.51 12.16
C LYS A 148 -17.67 14.11 12.35
N PRO A 149 -17.34 15.28 11.78
CA PRO A 149 -16.03 15.89 12.00
C PRO A 149 -15.72 16.06 13.49
N MET A 150 -14.46 15.81 13.87
CA MET A 150 -13.99 16.10 15.22
C MET A 150 -13.90 17.61 15.40
N MET A 151 -14.58 18.15 16.41
CA MET A 151 -14.56 19.57 16.71
C MET A 151 -13.61 19.84 17.88
N LYS A 152 -12.67 20.76 17.71
CA LYS A 152 -11.82 21.28 18.80
C LYS A 152 -11.92 22.80 18.79
N ASN A 153 -12.28 23.40 19.93
CA ASN A 153 -12.49 24.85 20.07
C ASN A 153 -13.49 25.44 19.05
N GLY A 154 -14.52 24.68 18.66
CA GLY A 154 -15.52 25.11 17.69
C GLY A 154 -15.09 25.01 16.22
N GLU A 155 -13.87 24.55 15.94
CA GLU A 155 -13.37 24.34 14.58
C GLU A 155 -13.20 22.84 14.25
N PRO A 156 -13.50 22.42 13.01
CA PRO A 156 -13.26 21.05 12.59
C PRO A 156 -11.76 20.76 12.47
N GLN A 157 -11.33 19.67 13.10
CA GLN A 157 -9.96 19.16 13.11
C GLN A 157 -9.90 17.77 12.50
N ILE A 158 -8.70 17.41 12.02
CA ILE A 158 -8.43 16.07 11.52
C ILE A 158 -8.34 15.11 12.72
N ASP A 159 -9.16 14.07 12.73
CA ASP A 159 -9.07 12.96 13.68
C ASP A 159 -8.16 11.89 13.08
N LYS A 160 -7.05 11.56 13.75
CA LYS A 160 -6.00 10.74 13.17
C LYS A 160 -6.03 9.31 13.68
N CYS A 161 -5.53 8.41 12.86
CA CYS A 161 -5.21 7.04 13.25
C CYS A 161 -6.42 6.24 13.74
N ARG A 162 -7.58 6.38 13.06
CA ARG A 162 -8.76 5.56 13.29
C ARG A 162 -8.55 4.18 12.72
N GLN A 163 -8.93 3.15 13.46
CA GLN A 163 -8.84 1.75 13.03
C GLN A 163 -10.21 1.10 12.97
N VAL A 164 -10.43 0.27 11.95
CA VAL A 164 -11.65 -0.53 11.76
C VAL A 164 -11.29 -1.88 11.13
N THR A 165 -12.13 -2.87 11.38
CA THR A 165 -12.06 -4.18 10.72
C THR A 165 -13.27 -4.35 9.82
N LEU A 166 -13.03 -4.66 8.55
CA LEU A 166 -14.07 -5.09 7.62
C LEU A 166 -14.05 -6.62 7.52
N THR A 167 -15.19 -7.24 7.80
CA THR A 167 -15.34 -8.70 7.74
C THR A 167 -16.09 -9.11 6.48
N PHE A 168 -15.46 -9.96 5.69
CA PHE A 168 -16.02 -10.66 4.54
C PHE A 168 -16.32 -12.09 4.98
N ALA A 169 -17.53 -12.30 5.48
CA ALA A 169 -18.02 -13.60 5.93
C ALA A 169 -19.13 -14.09 5.00
N ILE A 170 -19.12 -15.39 4.71
CA ILE A 170 -20.15 -16.05 3.93
C ILE A 170 -21.15 -16.65 4.93
N HIS A 171 -22.21 -15.90 5.23
CA HIS A 171 -23.30 -16.42 6.05
C HIS A 171 -24.12 -17.43 5.24
N GLY A 172 -23.70 -18.71 5.26
CA GLY A 172 -24.51 -19.83 4.80
C GLY A 172 -25.43 -20.31 5.91
N SER A 173 -26.76 -20.12 5.77
CA SER A 173 -27.70 -21.11 6.32
C SER A 173 -27.48 -22.37 5.51
N PHE A 174 -26.75 -23.33 6.09
CA PHE A 174 -26.72 -24.70 5.61
C PHE A 174 -28.04 -25.40 5.97
#